data_AF-A8P8H9-F1
#
_entry.id   AF-A8P8H9-F1
#
_cell.length_a   1.000
_cell.length_b   1.000
_cell.length_c   1.000
_cell.angle_alpha   90.00
_cell.angle_beta   90.00
_cell.angle_gamma   90.00
#
_symmetry.space_group_name_H-M   'P 1'
#
loop_
_entity.id
_entity.type
_entity.pdbx_description
1 polymer ?
#
loop_
_entity_poly.entity_id
_entity_poly.type
_entity_poly.pdbx_seq_one_letter_code
_entity_poly.pdbx_strand_id
1 'polypeptide(L)'
;MHSVLLSFLNALPFLLSILTTLPILTTPAQAAFTAPISRNGDYIEPNAEGTFCYYPKALDPTSIDIACLGDPKGDFARVMEVHLNETTTINYFSASLERLGGPEWPVALGEGRKIYLCVSGRAGDYTYQTMCTTVGRDNSLGNGGPSPYCKREVGQRRVTDGCYIPNQPVPSFVAATSTRRPAIVTVTREVEGEDGRTSLVTSLSRSGALPGASQSSQTVEDGGSAITSHLNKLAILISKLSERHTSTYVPDNTL
;
A
#
# COMPACT_ATOMS: atom_id res chain seq x y z
N MET A 1 -28.81 29.80 -63.05
CA MET A 1 -27.70 29.53 -62.11
C MET A 1 -27.97 30.11 -60.70
N HIS A 2 -29.14 29.90 -60.10
CA HIS A 2 -29.51 30.58 -58.83
C HIS A 2 -30.17 29.70 -57.76
N SER A 3 -30.22 28.36 -57.93
CA SER A 3 -31.13 27.53 -57.12
C SER A 3 -30.50 26.49 -56.20
N VAL A 4 -29.17 26.43 -56.06
CA VAL A 4 -28.48 25.37 -55.28
C VAL A 4 -27.88 25.88 -53.96
N LEU A 5 -27.84 27.20 -53.71
CA LEU A 5 -27.14 27.76 -52.55
C LEU A 5 -27.96 27.82 -51.25
N LEU A 6 -29.26 27.52 -51.28
CA LEU A 6 -30.18 27.77 -50.15
C LEU A 6 -30.39 26.56 -49.22
N SER A 7 -29.88 25.38 -49.54
CA SER A 7 -30.09 24.17 -48.74
C SER A 7 -29.11 23.99 -47.57
N PHE A 8 -28.03 24.78 -47.49
CA PHE A 8 -27.00 24.62 -46.45
C PHE A 8 -27.17 25.53 -45.22
N LEU A 9 -28.11 26.47 -45.23
CA LEU A 9 -28.28 27.46 -44.15
C LEU A 9 -29.26 27.05 -43.03
N ASN A 10 -30.00 25.95 -43.18
CA ASN A 10 -30.99 25.50 -42.19
C ASN A 10 -30.50 24.44 -41.19
N ALA A 11 -29.25 24.00 -41.27
CA ALA A 11 -28.69 23.01 -40.33
C ALA A 11 -27.82 23.63 -39.22
N LEU A 12 -27.49 24.93 -39.31
CA LEU A 12 -26.64 25.60 -38.32
C LEU A 12 -27.22 25.74 -36.89
N PRO A 13 -28.54 25.89 -36.65
CA PRO A 13 -29.01 26.08 -35.27
C PRO A 13 -29.00 24.78 -34.43
N PHE A 14 -28.98 23.60 -35.06
CA PHE A 14 -28.91 22.33 -34.33
C PHE A 14 -27.49 21.99 -33.84
N LEU A 15 -26.44 22.42 -34.55
CA LEU A 15 -25.05 22.23 -34.13
C LEU A 15 -24.64 23.14 -32.97
N LEU A 16 -25.25 24.33 -32.81
CA LEU A 16 -24.98 25.22 -31.68
C LEU A 16 -25.70 24.80 -30.38
N SER A 17 -26.81 24.08 -30.45
CA SER A 17 -27.51 23.57 -29.25
C SER A 17 -26.85 22.36 -28.61
N ILE A 18 -26.05 21.58 -29.35
CA ILE A 18 -25.32 20.43 -28.79
C ILE A 18 -24.07 20.89 -28.02
N LEU A 19 -23.53 22.08 -28.33
CA LEU A 19 -22.31 22.60 -27.69
C LEU A 19 -22.52 23.34 -26.36
N THR A 20 -23.75 23.69 -25.97
CA THR A 20 -24.03 24.49 -24.76
C THR A 20 -24.50 23.69 -23.55
N THR A 21 -24.71 22.37 -23.68
CA THR A 21 -25.21 21.52 -22.59
C THR A 21 -24.24 20.41 -22.18
N LEU A 22 -22.93 20.59 -22.38
CA LEU A 22 -21.94 19.80 -21.67
C LEU A 22 -21.46 20.62 -20.46
N PRO A 23 -22.17 20.57 -19.31
CA PRO A 23 -21.58 21.07 -18.09
C PRO A 23 -20.30 20.27 -17.91
N ILE A 24 -19.16 20.94 -18.04
CA ILE A 24 -17.89 20.39 -17.61
C ILE A 24 -18.08 20.19 -16.11
N LEU A 25 -18.47 18.98 -15.70
CA LEU A 25 -18.38 18.56 -14.31
C LEU A 25 -16.90 18.57 -14.02
N THR A 26 -16.39 19.72 -13.60
CA THR A 26 -15.14 19.82 -12.89
C THR A 26 -15.40 19.15 -11.56
N THR A 27 -15.35 17.81 -11.54
CA THR A 27 -15.32 17.09 -10.28
C THR A 27 -14.06 17.59 -9.57
N PRO A 28 -14.18 18.21 -8.38
CA PRO A 28 -12.99 18.58 -7.62
C PRO A 28 -12.10 17.35 -7.54
N ALA A 29 -10.80 17.51 -7.75
CA ALA A 29 -9.86 16.41 -7.61
C ALA A 29 -10.11 15.76 -6.25
N GLN A 30 -10.54 14.51 -6.28
CA GLN A 30 -10.76 13.75 -5.07
C GLN A 30 -9.37 13.17 -4.71
N ALA A 31 -9.19 12.53 -3.56
CA ALA A 31 -8.01 11.67 -3.37
C ALA A 31 -8.44 10.21 -3.30
N ALA A 32 -9.48 9.84 -4.05
CA ALA A 32 -10.03 8.51 -4.10
C ALA A 32 -9.16 7.57 -4.95
N PHE A 33 -9.31 6.27 -4.70
CA PHE A 33 -8.77 5.23 -5.58
C PHE A 33 -9.84 4.84 -6.60
N THR A 34 -9.59 5.17 -7.86
CA THR A 34 -10.45 4.85 -9.00
C THR A 34 -9.78 3.93 -10.01
N ALA A 35 -8.46 3.74 -9.88
CA ALA A 35 -7.67 2.84 -10.71
C ALA A 35 -6.53 2.20 -9.89
N PRO A 36 -6.01 1.04 -10.31
CA PRO A 36 -4.81 0.47 -9.73
C PRO A 36 -3.62 1.42 -9.84
N ILE A 37 -2.80 1.48 -8.79
CA ILE A 37 -1.59 2.30 -8.74
C ILE A 37 -0.40 1.53 -8.19
N SER A 38 0.79 1.97 -8.58
CA SER A 38 2.06 1.46 -8.05
C SER A 38 3.02 2.60 -7.76
N ARG A 39 3.74 2.51 -6.65
CA ARG A 39 4.80 3.44 -6.29
C ARG A 39 5.90 2.70 -5.52
N ASN A 40 7.13 2.75 -6.02
CA ASN A 40 8.29 2.14 -5.35
C ASN A 40 8.12 0.65 -4.99
N GLY A 41 7.29 -0.08 -5.74
CA GLY A 41 6.98 -1.49 -5.49
C GLY A 41 5.86 -1.73 -4.45
N ASP A 42 5.27 -0.68 -3.90
CA ASP A 42 4.00 -0.74 -3.19
C ASP A 42 2.86 -0.59 -4.21
N TYR A 43 1.75 -1.30 -4.01
CA TYR A 43 0.60 -1.30 -4.91
C TYR A 43 -0.71 -1.05 -4.16
N ILE A 44 -1.65 -0.37 -4.81
CA ILE A 44 -3.07 -0.39 -4.44
C ILE A 44 -3.85 -0.86 -5.65
N GLU A 45 -4.57 -1.97 -5.52
CA GLU A 45 -5.36 -2.55 -6.60
C GLU A 45 -6.60 -3.27 -6.03
N PRO A 46 -7.69 -3.42 -6.80
CA PRO A 46 -8.86 -4.13 -6.34
C PRO A 46 -8.57 -5.63 -6.17
N ASN A 47 -9.05 -6.23 -5.08
CA ASN A 47 -9.06 -7.66 -4.87
C ASN A 47 -10.12 -8.35 -5.74
N ALA A 48 -10.29 -9.67 -5.58
CA ALA A 48 -11.27 -10.45 -6.34
C ALA A 48 -12.73 -10.02 -6.13
N GLU A 49 -13.04 -9.31 -5.04
CA GLU A 49 -14.35 -8.79 -4.70
C GLU A 49 -14.54 -7.32 -5.15
N GLY A 50 -13.51 -6.72 -5.75
CA GLY A 50 -13.53 -5.32 -6.20
C GLY A 50 -13.11 -4.30 -5.14
N THR A 51 -12.77 -4.74 -3.92
CA THR A 51 -12.30 -3.87 -2.84
C THR A 51 -10.84 -3.50 -3.05
N PHE A 52 -10.50 -2.21 -3.02
CA PHE A 52 -9.10 -1.77 -3.12
C PHE A 52 -8.29 -2.22 -1.90
N CYS A 53 -7.16 -2.86 -2.17
CA CYS A 53 -6.26 -3.39 -1.16
C CYS A 53 -4.84 -2.90 -1.37
N TYR A 54 -4.13 -2.71 -0.26
CA TYR A 54 -2.72 -2.33 -0.27
C TYR A 54 -1.81 -3.56 -0.22
N TYR A 55 -0.92 -3.66 -1.20
CA TYR A 55 0.09 -4.72 -1.31
C TYR A 55 1.48 -4.11 -1.16
N PRO A 56 2.06 -4.13 0.04
CA PRO A 56 3.35 -3.52 0.29
C PRO A 56 4.48 -4.29 -0.39
N LYS A 57 5.52 -3.56 -0.80
CA LYS A 57 6.82 -4.14 -1.13
C LYS A 57 7.36 -4.87 0.10
N ALA A 58 8.04 -6.00 -0.13
CA ALA A 58 8.85 -6.68 0.89
C ALA A 58 9.75 -5.67 1.62
N LEU A 59 9.85 -5.85 2.93
CA LEU A 59 10.47 -4.89 3.82
C LEU A 59 11.96 -4.79 3.50
N ASP A 60 12.43 -3.58 3.21
CA ASP A 60 13.86 -3.27 3.20
C ASP A 60 14.20 -2.66 4.56
N PRO A 61 15.02 -3.31 5.41
CA PRO A 61 15.37 -2.80 6.74
C PRO A 61 15.96 -1.39 6.73
N THR A 62 16.57 -0.98 5.60
CA THR A 62 17.15 0.35 5.42
C THR A 62 16.10 1.42 5.10
N SER A 63 14.88 1.02 4.76
CA SER A 63 13.75 1.88 4.41
C SER A 63 12.72 2.06 5.54
N ILE A 64 12.88 1.36 6.66
CA ILE A 64 11.94 1.40 7.79
C ILE A 64 12.21 2.62 8.65
N ASP A 65 11.15 3.35 8.95
CA ASP A 65 11.15 4.34 10.02
C ASP A 65 10.49 3.72 11.26
N ILE A 66 11.30 3.09 12.11
CA ILE A 66 10.82 2.24 13.22
C ILE A 66 9.83 2.98 14.12
N ALA A 67 10.01 4.28 14.29
CA ALA A 67 9.24 5.07 15.24
C ALA A 67 8.56 6.29 14.60
N CYS A 68 8.77 6.55 13.31
CA CYS A 68 8.22 7.71 12.60
C CYS A 68 8.46 9.01 13.36
N LEU A 69 9.70 9.18 13.81
CA LEU A 69 10.10 10.28 14.68
C LEU A 69 10.64 11.47 13.90
N GLY A 70 10.60 12.63 14.54
CA GLY A 70 11.04 13.91 14.00
C GLY A 70 9.98 14.57 13.13
N ASP A 71 10.09 15.88 12.93
CA ASP A 71 9.17 16.61 12.05
C ASP A 71 9.54 16.37 10.58
N PRO A 72 8.55 16.14 9.69
CA PRO A 72 7.10 16.21 9.91
C PRO A 72 6.43 14.88 10.29
N LYS A 73 7.22 13.87 10.68
CA LYS A 73 6.79 12.47 10.82
C LYS A 73 6.04 12.14 12.10
N GLY A 74 6.22 12.93 13.16
CA GLY A 74 5.55 12.72 14.45
C GLY A 74 4.02 12.64 14.34
N ASP A 75 3.42 13.42 13.44
CA ASP A 75 1.99 13.34 13.15
C ASP A 75 1.57 11.98 12.58
N PHE A 76 2.42 11.36 11.75
CA PHE A 76 2.10 10.08 11.14
C PHE A 76 2.07 8.94 12.15
N ALA A 77 2.91 9.00 13.20
CA ALA A 77 2.89 8.00 14.26
C ALA A 77 1.52 7.96 14.94
N ARG A 78 0.97 9.14 15.28
CA ARG A 78 -0.33 9.27 15.97
C ARG A 78 -1.49 8.79 15.10
N VAL A 79 -1.55 9.19 13.83
CA VAL A 79 -2.62 8.74 12.92
C VAL A 79 -2.50 7.26 12.59
N MET A 80 -1.28 6.72 12.54
CA MET A 80 -1.07 5.28 12.35
C MET A 80 -1.63 4.48 13.52
N GLU A 81 -1.47 4.93 14.76
CA GLU A 81 -2.06 4.28 15.92
C GLU A 81 -3.60 4.23 15.84
N VAL A 82 -4.23 5.31 15.37
CA VAL A 82 -5.68 5.33 15.12
C VAL A 82 -6.05 4.35 14.01
N HIS A 83 -5.34 4.37 12.87
CA HIS A 83 -5.56 3.43 11.77
C HIS A 83 -5.46 1.96 12.19
N LEU A 84 -4.49 1.63 13.05
CA LEU A 84 -4.29 0.26 13.52
C LEU A 84 -5.43 -0.27 14.40
N ASN A 85 -6.27 0.62 14.95
CA ASN A 85 -7.47 0.27 15.70
C ASN A 85 -8.72 0.17 14.82
N GLU A 86 -8.66 0.60 13.56
CA GLU A 86 -9.75 0.43 12.60
C GLU A 86 -9.82 -1.02 12.07
N THR A 87 -10.90 -1.33 11.35
CA THR A 87 -11.11 -2.66 10.74
C THR A 87 -10.92 -2.69 9.22
N THR A 88 -10.83 -1.53 8.58
CA THR A 88 -10.56 -1.36 7.14
C THR A 88 -9.11 -0.99 6.92
N THR A 89 -8.50 -1.50 5.84
CA THR A 89 -7.06 -1.42 5.59
C THR A 89 -6.63 -0.14 4.89
N ILE A 90 -7.55 0.61 4.29
CA ILE A 90 -7.30 1.92 3.66
C ILE A 90 -8.25 2.93 4.31
N ASN A 91 -7.70 3.95 4.96
CA ASN A 91 -8.49 4.99 5.60
C ASN A 91 -7.88 6.38 5.42
N TYR A 92 -8.75 7.38 5.31
CA TYR A 92 -8.40 8.79 5.35
C TYR A 92 -8.70 9.37 6.73
N PHE A 93 -7.83 10.26 7.20
CA PHE A 93 -7.96 10.93 8.49
C PHE A 93 -7.73 12.43 8.39
N SER A 94 -8.42 13.18 9.25
CA SER A 94 -8.21 14.61 9.42
C SER A 94 -6.95 14.91 10.24
N ALA A 95 -6.53 16.17 10.28
CA ALA A 95 -5.48 16.65 11.19
C ALA A 95 -5.78 16.38 12.67
N SER A 96 -7.06 16.25 13.03
CA SER A 96 -7.54 15.93 14.39
C SER A 96 -7.68 14.42 14.63
N LEU A 97 -7.14 13.58 13.74
CA LEU A 97 -7.17 12.11 13.81
C LEU A 97 -8.56 11.48 13.66
N GLU A 98 -9.55 12.23 13.18
CA GLU A 98 -10.88 11.70 12.89
C GLU A 98 -10.87 10.93 11.56
N ARG A 99 -11.48 9.75 11.52
CA ARG A 99 -11.65 8.96 10.29
C ARG A 99 -12.65 9.66 9.38
N LEU A 100 -12.21 10.01 8.19
CA LEU A 100 -13.01 10.70 7.17
C LEU A 100 -13.69 9.72 6.20
N GLY A 101 -13.05 8.58 5.91
CA GLY A 101 -13.62 7.55 5.05
C GLY A 101 -12.62 6.49 4.59
N GLY A 102 -13.07 5.62 3.69
CA GLY A 102 -12.29 4.52 3.08
C GLY A 102 -11.75 4.84 1.69
N PRO A 103 -11.30 3.85 0.89
CA PRO A 103 -10.70 4.04 -0.43
C PRO A 103 -11.60 4.78 -1.45
N GLU A 104 -12.91 4.71 -1.25
CA GLU A 104 -13.95 5.37 -2.04
C GLU A 104 -14.21 6.84 -1.63
N TRP A 105 -13.59 7.32 -0.55
CA TRP A 105 -13.96 8.60 0.03
C TRP A 105 -13.54 9.78 -0.86
N PRO A 106 -14.50 10.62 -1.29
CA PRO A 106 -14.20 11.78 -2.11
C PRO A 106 -13.53 12.87 -1.25
N VAL A 107 -12.21 12.90 -1.22
CA VAL A 107 -11.49 13.94 -0.46
C VAL A 107 -11.71 15.30 -1.12
N ALA A 108 -12.62 16.11 -0.57
CA ALA A 108 -12.75 17.51 -0.96
C ALA A 108 -11.51 18.27 -0.47
N LEU A 109 -10.51 18.41 -1.35
CA LEU A 109 -9.29 19.16 -1.10
C LEU A 109 -9.59 20.66 -1.12
N GLY A 110 -10.31 21.15 -0.11
CA GLY A 110 -10.54 22.57 0.15
C GLY A 110 -9.38 23.20 0.94
N GLU A 111 -9.17 24.51 0.72
CA GLU A 111 -8.23 25.44 1.36
C GLU A 111 -7.32 24.85 2.48
N GLY A 112 -6.26 24.16 2.09
CA GLY A 112 -5.10 23.91 2.97
C GLY A 112 -5.27 22.84 4.06
N ARG A 113 -6.32 22.00 4.02
CA ARG A 113 -6.48 20.94 5.03
C ARG A 113 -5.51 19.78 4.81
N LYS A 114 -4.72 19.45 5.83
CA LYS A 114 -3.85 18.27 5.84
C LYS A 114 -4.72 17.02 6.05
N ILE A 115 -4.73 16.15 5.04
CA ILE A 115 -5.41 14.86 5.07
C ILE A 115 -4.36 13.76 5.06
N TYR A 116 -4.48 12.85 6.02
CA TYR A 116 -3.64 11.67 6.09
C TYR A 116 -4.33 10.51 5.41
N LEU A 117 -3.57 9.77 4.62
CA LEU A 117 -3.95 8.45 4.13
C LEU A 117 -3.10 7.43 4.88
N CYS A 118 -3.73 6.47 5.53
CA CYS A 118 -3.07 5.31 6.09
C CYS A 118 -3.54 4.04 5.38
N VAL A 119 -2.58 3.18 5.05
CA VAL A 119 -2.80 1.91 4.37
C VAL A 119 -2.04 0.79 5.07
N SER A 120 -2.66 -0.36 5.21
CA SER A 120 -2.08 -1.56 5.84
C SER A 120 -2.22 -2.77 4.91
N GLY A 121 -1.25 -3.67 4.95
CA GLY A 121 -1.22 -4.81 4.06
C GLY A 121 -0.22 -5.87 4.50
N ARG A 122 -0.20 -6.99 3.76
CA ARG A 122 0.77 -8.06 3.95
C ARG A 122 1.67 -8.14 2.72
N ALA A 123 2.98 -8.03 2.94
CA ALA A 123 3.97 -8.09 1.88
C ALA A 123 4.24 -9.54 1.44
N GLY A 124 4.96 -9.70 0.32
CA GLY A 124 5.36 -11.00 -0.21
C GLY A 124 6.32 -11.80 0.68
N ASP A 125 7.01 -11.13 1.62
CA ASP A 125 7.82 -11.72 2.67
C ASP A 125 7.01 -12.09 3.94
N TYR A 126 5.68 -12.00 3.83
CA TYR A 126 4.70 -12.28 4.89
C TYR A 126 4.70 -11.30 6.06
N THR A 127 5.49 -10.23 6.01
CA THR A 127 5.47 -9.15 7.00
C THR A 127 4.21 -8.30 6.85
N TYR A 128 3.63 -7.89 7.97
CA TYR A 128 2.56 -6.89 7.97
C TYR A 128 3.17 -5.51 8.00
N GLN A 129 2.70 -4.63 7.12
CA GLN A 129 3.24 -3.28 7.01
C GLN A 129 2.09 -2.28 6.97
N THR A 130 2.28 -1.15 7.65
CA THR A 130 1.38 0.00 7.62
C THR A 130 2.15 1.22 7.19
N MET A 131 1.60 1.99 6.25
CA MET A 131 2.15 3.24 5.76
C MET A 131 1.15 4.36 5.95
N CYS A 132 1.59 5.51 6.43
CA CYS A 132 0.80 6.75 6.43
C CYS A 132 1.53 7.85 5.66
N THR A 133 0.79 8.61 4.87
CA THR A 133 1.28 9.74 4.07
C THR A 133 0.24 10.85 4.00
N THR A 134 0.59 11.99 3.42
CA THR A 134 -0.40 13.02 3.06
C THR A 134 -0.87 12.83 1.63
N VAL A 135 -2.16 13.04 1.39
CA VAL A 135 -2.75 12.95 0.05
C VAL A 135 -3.11 14.33 -0.50
N GLY A 136 -3.02 14.48 -1.82
CA GLY A 136 -3.36 15.72 -2.51
C GLY A 136 -3.94 15.54 -3.91
N ARG A 137 -4.21 14.30 -4.35
CA ARG A 137 -4.86 13.98 -5.63
C ARG A 137 -5.31 12.52 -5.66
N ASP A 138 -6.20 12.20 -6.58
CA ASP A 138 -6.68 10.84 -6.86
C ASP A 138 -5.52 9.91 -7.18
N ASN A 139 -5.70 8.62 -6.86
CA ASN A 139 -4.77 7.57 -7.28
C ASN A 139 -3.31 7.88 -6.86
N SER A 140 -3.12 8.32 -5.60
CA SER A 140 -1.84 8.81 -5.12
C SER A 140 -1.47 8.23 -3.75
N LEU A 141 -0.32 7.55 -3.70
CA LEU A 141 0.38 7.17 -2.46
C LEU A 141 1.32 8.31 -2.00
N GLY A 142 0.82 9.54 -2.03
CA GLY A 142 1.54 10.76 -1.65
C GLY A 142 2.11 11.59 -2.82
N ASN A 143 2.59 12.79 -2.52
CA ASN A 143 2.83 13.88 -3.49
C ASN A 143 4.07 13.73 -4.40
N GLY A 144 4.37 12.54 -4.94
CA GLY A 144 5.34 12.33 -6.03
C GLY A 144 6.81 12.62 -5.73
N GLY A 145 7.15 13.28 -4.61
CA GLY A 145 8.50 13.55 -4.14
C GLY A 145 8.90 12.73 -2.89
N PRO A 146 10.03 13.04 -2.24
CA PRO A 146 10.45 12.48 -0.95
C PRO A 146 9.59 13.02 0.22
N SER A 147 8.32 13.35 -0.03
CA SER A 147 7.38 13.78 1.00
C SER A 147 7.35 12.75 2.12
N PRO A 148 7.39 13.18 3.39
CA PRO A 148 7.53 12.26 4.48
C PRO A 148 6.31 11.34 4.48
N TYR A 149 6.56 10.07 4.23
CA TYR A 149 5.66 9.00 4.59
C TYR A 149 6.32 8.20 5.70
N CYS A 150 5.51 7.69 6.60
CA CYS A 150 5.89 6.84 7.71
C CYS A 150 5.50 5.43 7.35
N LYS A 151 6.41 4.47 7.43
CA LYS A 151 6.16 3.05 7.15
C LYS A 151 6.72 2.19 8.27
N ARG A 152 5.87 1.37 8.89
CA ARG A 152 6.19 0.50 10.03
C ARG A 152 5.80 -0.94 9.72
N GLU A 153 6.57 -1.87 10.26
CA GLU A 153 6.29 -3.32 10.21
C GLU A 153 5.24 -3.69 11.27
N VAL A 154 4.01 -3.25 11.05
CA VAL A 154 2.85 -3.53 11.90
C VAL A 154 1.61 -3.59 11.03
N GLY A 155 0.63 -4.41 11.42
CA GLY A 155 -0.70 -4.48 10.79
C GLY A 155 -1.81 -4.42 11.83
N GLN A 156 -3.03 -4.16 11.38
CA GLN A 156 -4.23 -4.18 12.22
C GLN A 156 -4.46 -5.57 12.81
N ARG A 157 -5.01 -5.62 14.03
CA ARG A 157 -5.38 -6.88 14.70
C ARG A 157 -6.65 -7.50 14.14
N ARG A 158 -7.49 -6.71 13.47
CA ARG A 158 -8.77 -7.11 12.86
C ARG A 158 -8.89 -6.42 11.51
N VAL A 159 -9.27 -7.19 10.49
CA VAL A 159 -9.48 -6.70 9.12
C VAL A 159 -10.76 -7.31 8.57
N THR A 160 -11.64 -6.49 8.01
CA THR A 160 -12.99 -6.89 7.55
C THR A 160 -13.22 -6.66 6.06
N ASP A 161 -12.29 -6.00 5.36
CA ASP A 161 -12.42 -5.63 3.94
C ASP A 161 -11.83 -6.67 2.96
N GLY A 162 -11.39 -7.83 3.49
CA GLY A 162 -10.89 -8.93 2.69
C GLY A 162 -9.48 -8.73 2.12
N CYS A 163 -8.76 -7.67 2.52
CA CYS A 163 -7.45 -7.36 1.93
C CYS A 163 -6.30 -8.24 2.44
N TYR A 164 -6.32 -8.62 3.71
CA TYR A 164 -5.43 -9.61 4.26
C TYR A 164 -6.02 -10.25 5.52
N ILE A 165 -5.49 -11.40 5.91
CA ILE A 165 -5.88 -12.07 7.15
C ILE A 165 -4.85 -11.70 8.23
N PRO A 166 -5.24 -11.06 9.34
CA PRO A 166 -4.34 -10.73 10.44
C PRO A 166 -3.73 -11.96 11.11
N ASN A 167 -2.53 -11.83 11.66
CA ASN A 167 -1.85 -12.85 12.47
C ASN A 167 -1.65 -14.21 11.78
N GLN A 168 -1.64 -14.26 10.45
CA GLN A 168 -1.24 -15.47 9.74
C GLN A 168 0.25 -15.71 9.93
N PRO A 169 0.66 -16.93 10.27
CA PRO A 169 2.07 -17.27 10.38
C PRO A 169 2.75 -17.15 9.01
N VAL A 170 4.06 -16.93 9.04
CA VAL A 170 4.92 -17.10 7.87
C VAL A 170 4.88 -18.59 7.49
N PRO A 171 4.58 -18.95 6.23
CA PRO A 171 4.56 -20.36 5.85
C PRO A 171 5.94 -21.00 6.00
N SER A 172 5.99 -22.16 6.66
CA SER A 172 7.24 -22.85 7.03
C SER A 172 8.09 -23.28 5.82
N PHE A 173 7.52 -23.31 4.62
CA PHE A 173 8.17 -23.75 3.38
C PHE A 173 8.89 -22.62 2.62
N VAL A 174 8.86 -21.36 3.09
CA VAL A 174 9.51 -20.23 2.41
C VAL A 174 10.98 -20.03 2.83
N ALA A 175 11.56 -21.02 3.53
CA ALA A 175 12.98 -21.03 3.85
C ALA A 175 13.91 -21.22 2.63
N ALA A 176 13.39 -21.29 1.40
CA ALA A 176 14.18 -21.39 0.18
C ALA A 176 13.73 -20.34 -0.87
N THR A 177 14.53 -19.27 -0.97
CA THR A 177 14.82 -18.50 -2.19
C THR A 177 13.71 -18.37 -3.25
N SER A 178 13.01 -17.23 -3.25
CA SER A 178 12.47 -16.68 -4.51
C SER A 178 12.41 -15.14 -4.47
N THR A 179 13.27 -14.51 -5.26
CA THR A 179 13.32 -13.06 -5.51
C THR A 179 12.30 -12.59 -6.55
N ARG A 180 11.35 -13.46 -6.96
CA ARG A 180 10.30 -13.10 -7.91
C ARG A 180 8.96 -12.94 -7.21
N ARG A 181 8.22 -11.92 -7.66
CA ARG A 181 6.82 -11.55 -7.40
C ARG A 181 6.03 -12.71 -6.77
N PRO A 182 5.28 -12.50 -5.67
CA PRO A 182 4.48 -13.56 -5.08
C PRO A 182 3.60 -14.18 -6.17
N ALA A 183 3.93 -15.41 -6.54
CA ALA A 183 3.08 -16.21 -7.38
C ALA A 183 1.84 -16.54 -6.56
N ILE A 184 0.67 -16.50 -7.20
CA ILE A 184 -0.58 -16.98 -6.61
C ILE A 184 -0.33 -18.38 -6.07
N VAL A 185 -0.34 -18.53 -4.75
CA VAL A 185 -0.17 -19.81 -4.08
C VAL A 185 -1.43 -20.62 -4.33
N THR A 186 -1.34 -21.62 -5.20
CA THR A 186 -2.42 -22.59 -5.41
C THR A 186 -2.42 -23.51 -4.20
N VAL A 187 -3.43 -23.39 -3.34
CA VAL A 187 -3.60 -24.29 -2.18
C VAL A 187 -4.32 -25.54 -2.66
N THR A 188 -3.57 -26.60 -2.92
CA THR A 188 -4.15 -27.93 -3.15
C THR A 188 -4.58 -28.49 -1.80
N ARG A 189 -5.88 -28.62 -1.57
CA ARG A 189 -6.42 -29.41 -0.46
C ARG A 189 -6.68 -30.82 -0.96
N GLU A 190 -5.97 -31.80 -0.41
CA GLU A 190 -6.35 -33.20 -0.54
C GLU A 190 -7.60 -33.43 0.31
N VAL A 191 -8.71 -33.75 -0.34
CA VAL A 191 -9.93 -34.21 0.35
C VAL A 191 -9.93 -35.72 0.22
N GLU A 192 -9.68 -36.40 1.33
CA GLU A 192 -9.78 -37.85 1.42
C GLU A 192 -11.27 -38.23 1.33
N GLY A 193 -11.67 -38.76 0.16
CA GLY A 193 -13.01 -39.27 -0.06
C GLY A 193 -13.14 -40.71 0.44
N GLU A 194 -14.27 -41.02 1.07
CA GLU A 194 -14.59 -42.29 1.74
C GLU A 194 -14.58 -43.54 0.82
N ASP A 195 -14.42 -43.37 -0.50
CA ASP A 195 -14.39 -44.44 -1.51
C ASP A 195 -12.99 -44.74 -2.08
N GLY A 196 -11.90 -44.22 -1.48
CA GLY A 196 -10.52 -44.57 -1.89
C GLY A 196 -10.15 -44.11 -3.31
N ARG A 197 -10.92 -43.18 -3.89
CA ARG A 197 -10.64 -42.56 -5.20
C ARG A 197 -10.18 -41.12 -4.99
N THR A 198 -8.89 -40.90 -5.18
CA THR A 198 -8.27 -39.57 -5.11
C THR A 198 -8.73 -38.72 -6.29
N SER A 199 -9.55 -37.71 -6.04
CA SER A 199 -9.91 -36.70 -7.05
C SER A 199 -9.18 -35.39 -6.76
N LEU A 200 -8.29 -34.99 -7.66
CA LEU A 200 -7.65 -33.67 -7.65
C LEU A 200 -8.64 -32.63 -8.15
N VAL A 201 -9.08 -31.74 -7.26
CA VAL A 201 -9.85 -30.55 -7.63
C VAL A 201 -8.88 -29.36 -7.72
N THR A 202 -8.56 -28.94 -8.94
CA THR A 202 -7.76 -27.73 -9.19
C THR A 202 -8.70 -26.54 -9.43
N SER A 203 -8.78 -25.60 -8.50
CA SER A 203 -9.44 -24.31 -8.73
C SER A 203 -8.43 -23.30 -9.31
N LEU A 204 -8.59 -22.97 -10.60
CA LEU A 204 -7.86 -21.86 -11.22
C LEU A 204 -8.68 -20.57 -11.10
N SER A 205 -8.16 -19.58 -10.37
CA SER A 205 -8.60 -18.18 -10.51
C SER A 205 -7.82 -17.53 -11.64
N ARG A 206 -8.52 -17.21 -12.73
CA ARG A 206 -7.96 -16.67 -13.98
C ARG A 206 -7.95 -15.14 -13.92
N SER A 207 -6.80 -14.53 -13.67
CA SER A 207 -6.59 -13.10 -13.92
C SER A 207 -5.97 -12.92 -15.30
N GLY A 208 -6.61 -12.12 -16.15
CA GLY A 208 -6.24 -11.92 -17.55
C GLY A 208 -4.83 -11.35 -17.73
N ALA A 209 -4.05 -11.99 -18.59
CA ALA A 209 -2.75 -11.51 -19.05
C ALA A 209 -2.89 -10.89 -20.46
N LEU A 210 -2.34 -9.68 -20.64
CA LEU A 210 -2.02 -9.10 -21.95
C LEU A 210 -0.63 -9.59 -22.41
N PRO A 211 -0.39 -9.80 -23.72
CA PRO A 211 0.88 -10.32 -24.24
C PRO A 211 1.87 -9.19 -24.52
N GLY A 212 3.15 -9.42 -24.23
CA GLY A 212 4.23 -8.49 -24.58
C GLY A 212 5.57 -8.91 -23.99
N ALA A 213 6.20 -9.90 -24.61
CA ALA A 213 7.52 -10.39 -24.24
C ALA A 213 8.64 -9.49 -24.78
N SER A 214 9.71 -9.33 -24.01
CA SER A 214 11.09 -9.22 -24.49
C SER A 214 12.03 -9.61 -23.36
N GLN A 215 12.64 -10.79 -23.48
CA GLN A 215 13.63 -11.33 -22.54
C GLN A 215 15.03 -10.84 -22.95
N SER A 216 15.79 -10.28 -22.01
CA SER A 216 17.25 -10.19 -22.11
C SER A 216 17.86 -11.03 -20.98
N SER A 217 18.56 -12.08 -21.37
CA SER A 217 19.35 -12.97 -20.52
C SER A 217 20.56 -12.20 -19.96
N GLN A 218 20.79 -12.23 -18.66
CA GLN A 218 22.08 -11.85 -18.06
C GLN A 218 22.54 -12.92 -17.08
N THR A 219 23.80 -13.27 -17.28
CA THR A 219 24.65 -14.24 -16.60
C THR A 219 24.86 -13.87 -15.13
N VAL A 220 24.88 -14.93 -14.32
CA VAL A 220 25.17 -14.92 -12.88
C VAL A 220 26.67 -14.68 -12.68
N GLU A 221 27.02 -13.62 -11.96
CA GLU A 221 28.32 -13.48 -11.32
C GLU A 221 28.19 -13.59 -9.80
N ASP A 222 29.12 -14.35 -9.25
CA ASP A 222 29.28 -14.81 -7.88
C ASP A 222 29.65 -13.65 -6.95
N GLY A 223 29.06 -13.59 -5.75
CA GLY A 223 29.10 -12.41 -4.88
C GLY A 223 29.02 -12.74 -3.39
N GLY A 224 29.72 -13.78 -2.94
CA GLY A 224 29.86 -14.12 -1.53
C GLY A 224 30.79 -13.15 -0.78
N SER A 225 30.29 -12.00 -0.31
CA SER A 225 31.02 -11.16 0.67
C SER A 225 30.15 -10.07 1.33
N ALA A 226 29.06 -10.45 2.00
CA ALA A 226 28.24 -9.49 2.78
C ALA A 226 27.95 -9.90 4.23
N ILE A 227 28.19 -11.16 4.60
CA ILE A 227 27.78 -11.69 5.92
C ILE A 227 28.73 -11.21 7.04
N THR A 228 30.00 -10.94 6.74
CA THR A 228 31.00 -10.54 7.75
C THR A 228 30.89 -9.08 8.20
N SER A 229 30.21 -8.21 7.44
CA SER A 229 30.06 -6.78 7.78
C SER A 229 28.97 -6.52 8.84
N HIS A 230 27.91 -7.33 8.84
CA HIS A 230 26.76 -7.13 9.73
C HIS A 230 27.04 -7.56 11.18
N LEU A 231 27.91 -8.56 11.41
CA LEU A 231 28.25 -9.01 12.75
C LEU A 231 29.06 -7.96 13.54
N ASN A 232 29.91 -7.17 12.87
CA ASN A 232 30.68 -6.12 13.54
C ASN A 232 29.82 -4.92 13.96
N LYS A 233 28.71 -4.62 13.27
CA LYS A 233 27.81 -3.53 13.67
C LYS A 233 26.93 -3.90 14.87
N LEU A 234 26.56 -5.17 15.02
CA LEU A 234 25.77 -5.64 16.15
C LEU A 234 26.58 -5.60 17.46
N ALA A 235 27.87 -5.96 17.42
CA ALA A 235 28.76 -5.93 18.58
C ALA A 235 28.93 -4.50 19.15
N ILE A 236 29.00 -3.48 18.29
CA ILE A 236 29.15 -2.06 18.71
C ILE A 236 27.87 -1.53 19.40
N LEU A 237 26.69 -1.99 18.99
CA LEU A 237 25.42 -1.58 19.60
C LEU A 237 25.22 -2.18 20.99
N ILE A 238 25.67 -3.42 21.21
CA ILE A 238 25.56 -4.10 22.51
C ILE A 238 26.49 -3.43 23.54
N SER A 239 27.72 -3.05 23.17
CA SER A 239 28.62 -2.32 24.08
C SER A 239 28.08 -0.96 24.51
N LYS A 240 27.40 -0.21 23.62
CA LYS A 240 26.81 1.10 23.96
C LYS A 240 25.57 1.02 24.85
N LEU A 241 24.84 -0.10 24.85
CA LEU A 241 23.71 -0.31 25.75
C LEU A 241 24.17 -0.68 27.17
N SER A 242 25.32 -1.35 27.30
CA SER A 242 25.89 -1.71 28.61
C SER A 242 26.38 -0.49 29.40
N GLU A 243 26.79 0.60 28.76
CA GLU A 243 27.29 1.80 29.45
C GLU A 243 26.18 2.70 30.02
N ARG A 244 24.93 2.56 29.56
CA ARG A 244 23.81 3.40 30.04
C ARG A 244 23.15 2.93 31.33
N HIS A 245 23.46 1.74 31.83
CA HIS A 245 22.83 1.18 33.04
C HIS A 245 23.60 1.42 34.34
N THR A 246 24.74 2.13 34.30
CA THR A 246 25.54 2.45 35.49
C THR A 246 25.35 3.90 35.94
N SER A 247 24.11 4.41 35.92
CA SER A 247 23.79 5.72 36.51
C SER A 247 23.28 5.56 37.94
N THR A 248 24.20 5.92 38.83
CA THR A 248 24.19 6.09 40.28
C THR A 248 22.84 6.29 40.97
N TYR A 249 22.47 5.33 41.82
CA TYR A 249 21.51 5.54 42.91
C TYR A 249 22.24 6.22 44.08
N VAL A 250 21.83 7.44 44.43
CA VAL A 250 22.27 8.15 45.64
C VAL A 250 21.11 8.11 46.64
N PRO A 251 21.21 7.38 47.76
CA PRO A 251 20.20 7.43 48.80
C PRO A 251 20.31 8.76 49.56
N ASP A 252 19.22 9.51 49.59
CA ASP A 252 19.06 10.73 50.38
C ASP A 252 18.72 10.33 51.82
N ASN A 253 19.68 10.51 52.74
CA ASN A 253 19.50 10.33 54.17
C ASN A 253 19.49 11.71 54.83
N THR A 254 18.29 12.23 55.09
CA THR A 254 18.10 13.33 56.05
C THR A 254 17.09 12.89 57.11
N LEU A 255 17.60 12.83 58.34
CA LEU A 255 16.88 12.78 59.62
C LEU A 255 16.75 14.20 60.17
#